data_AF-A0ABD1H8M7-F1
#
_entry.id   AF-A0ABD1H8M7-F1
#
_cell.length_a   1.000
_cell.length_b   1.000
_cell.length_c   1.000
_cell.angle_alpha   90.00
_cell.angle_beta   90.00
_cell.angle_gamma   90.00
#
_symmetry.space_group_name_H-M   'P 1'
#
loop_
_entity.id
_entity.type
_entity.pdbx_description
1 polymer ?
#
loop_
_entity_poly.entity_id
_entity_poly.type
_entity_poly.pdbx_seq_one_letter_code
_entity_poly.pdbx_strand_id
1 'polypeptide(L)'
;MHSSLHHQTPPPHFPTSVPKHKAEPPLSRLMQRRLRRPTKSRPPQHAARPRRPLRRIQPHSPGPRRLRQTIQPPDFKKCGVAREFNTGDLLDINCCPPVSDSGFVDYKLPRVSSPRSRPAAYNMSPEQLRKYEEAMRRMRALDKTDPDDPRGFTQQANIHCAYCNGAHDQLGYPGLDLSVHYSWIFFPFHRWYLYFFERILGSLIDDPDFALPYWNWDNDTGISI
;
A
#
# COMPACT_ATOMS: atom_id res chain seq x y z
N MET A 1 -53.75 42.02 -13.04
CA MET A 1 -52.33 42.09 -13.42
C MET A 1 -51.54 41.64 -12.20
N HIS A 2 -50.75 40.57 -12.14
CA HIS A 2 -50.10 39.71 -13.12
C HIS A 2 -50.14 38.25 -12.60
N SER A 3 -50.36 37.30 -13.52
CA SER A 3 -50.18 35.87 -13.29
C SER A 3 -48.76 35.51 -13.76
N SER A 4 -47.90 35.00 -12.87
CA SER A 4 -46.55 34.54 -13.23
C SER A 4 -46.60 33.12 -13.76
N LEU A 5 -46.45 32.99 -15.06
CA LEU A 5 -46.22 31.72 -15.77
C LEU A 5 -44.78 31.26 -15.50
N HIS A 6 -44.61 30.16 -14.78
CA HIS A 6 -43.34 29.43 -14.75
C HIS A 6 -43.14 28.70 -16.08
N HIS A 7 -42.21 29.19 -16.89
CA HIS A 7 -41.66 28.45 -18.03
C HIS A 7 -40.75 27.34 -17.51
N GLN A 8 -41.18 26.08 -17.69
CA GLN A 8 -40.32 24.91 -17.54
C GLN A 8 -39.60 24.67 -18.87
N THR A 9 -38.28 24.76 -18.86
CA THR A 9 -37.42 24.31 -19.96
C THR A 9 -37.37 22.78 -19.99
N PRO A 10 -37.52 22.13 -21.16
CA PRO A 10 -37.39 20.67 -21.26
C PRO A 10 -35.92 20.24 -21.14
N PRO A 11 -35.63 19.04 -20.61
CA PRO A 11 -34.28 18.52 -20.47
C PRO A 11 -33.64 18.18 -21.82
N PRO A 12 -32.29 18.20 -21.93
CA PRO A 12 -31.60 17.91 -23.17
C PRO A 12 -31.73 16.42 -23.57
N HIS A 13 -31.97 16.19 -24.85
CA HIS A 13 -31.96 14.86 -25.46
C HIS A 13 -30.52 14.33 -25.59
N PHE A 14 -30.25 13.19 -24.97
CA PHE A 14 -29.00 12.43 -25.18
C PHE A 14 -29.16 11.50 -26.40
N PRO A 15 -28.23 11.53 -27.38
CA PRO A 15 -28.26 10.58 -28.50
C PRO A 15 -27.88 9.17 -28.04
N THR A 16 -28.78 8.21 -28.29
CA THR A 16 -28.56 6.77 -28.11
C THR A 16 -27.88 6.18 -29.35
N SER A 17 -26.57 6.38 -29.49
CA SER A 17 -25.78 5.61 -30.46
C SER A 17 -24.42 5.23 -29.89
N VAL A 18 -24.28 3.93 -29.61
CA VAL A 18 -23.00 3.30 -29.25
C VAL A 18 -22.16 3.14 -30.53
N PRO A 19 -20.90 3.61 -30.59
CA PRO A 19 -20.02 3.33 -31.71
C PRO A 19 -19.71 1.83 -31.76
N LYS A 20 -19.93 1.18 -32.92
CA LYS A 20 -19.50 -0.20 -33.14
C LYS A 20 -17.97 -0.28 -33.11
N HIS A 21 -17.41 -0.93 -32.09
CA HIS A 21 -16.00 -1.32 -32.08
C HIS A 21 -15.72 -2.28 -33.25
N LYS A 22 -14.77 -1.92 -34.11
CA LYS A 22 -14.18 -2.85 -35.08
C LYS A 22 -13.28 -3.82 -34.31
N ALA A 23 -13.51 -5.12 -34.49
CA ALA A 23 -12.67 -6.16 -33.94
C ALA A 23 -11.26 -6.13 -34.59
N GLU A 24 -10.21 -6.14 -33.77
CA GLU A 24 -8.84 -6.40 -34.22
C GLU A 24 -8.60 -7.91 -34.43
N PRO A 25 -7.80 -8.32 -35.42
CA PRO A 25 -7.51 -9.74 -35.67
C PRO A 25 -6.48 -10.30 -34.67
N PRO A 26 -6.54 -11.60 -34.35
CA PRO A 26 -5.69 -12.19 -33.33
C PRO A 26 -4.23 -12.35 -33.76
N LEU A 27 -3.31 -11.92 -32.89
CA LEU A 27 -1.87 -12.16 -32.98
C LEU A 27 -1.56 -13.66 -32.84
N SER A 28 -1.59 -14.39 -33.96
CA SER A 28 -1.02 -15.73 -34.04
C SER A 28 -0.15 -15.87 -35.29
N ARG A 29 1.16 -15.62 -35.16
CA ARG A 29 2.25 -16.22 -35.98
C ARG A 29 3.65 -15.64 -35.76
N LEU A 30 4.02 -15.18 -34.56
CA LEU A 30 5.40 -14.72 -34.31
C LEU A 30 6.10 -15.26 -33.05
N MET A 31 5.71 -16.44 -32.57
CA MET A 31 6.45 -17.14 -31.49
C MET A 31 6.61 -18.65 -31.74
N GLN A 32 7.02 -19.05 -32.94
CA GLN A 32 7.51 -20.41 -33.19
C GLN A 32 8.74 -20.42 -34.10
N ARG A 33 9.80 -19.68 -33.73
CA ARG A 33 11.13 -19.92 -34.29
C ARG A 33 12.20 -19.73 -33.22
N ARG A 34 13.02 -20.79 -33.06
CA ARG A 34 14.32 -20.88 -32.36
C ARG A 34 14.31 -21.38 -30.91
N LEU A 35 13.90 -22.64 -30.72
CA LEU A 35 14.58 -23.53 -29.77
C LEU A 35 15.46 -24.51 -30.56
N ARG A 36 16.71 -24.13 -30.81
CA ARG A 36 17.79 -25.06 -31.18
C ARG A 36 19.01 -24.71 -30.33
N ARG A 37 19.21 -25.45 -29.24
CA ARG A 37 20.46 -25.44 -28.47
C ARG A 37 21.51 -26.23 -29.25
N PRO A 38 22.73 -25.70 -29.49
CA PRO A 38 23.82 -26.51 -30.01
C PRO A 38 24.38 -27.39 -28.88
N THR A 39 24.41 -28.69 -29.11
CA THR A 39 25.11 -29.68 -28.28
C THR A 39 26.62 -29.49 -28.45
N LYS A 40 27.29 -28.91 -27.45
CA LYS A 40 28.76 -28.97 -27.35
C LYS A 40 29.13 -30.28 -26.65
N SER A 41 29.82 -31.14 -27.37
CA SER A 41 30.49 -32.34 -26.86
C SER A 41 31.56 -31.95 -25.81
N ARG A 42 31.61 -32.72 -24.73
CA ARG A 42 32.55 -32.55 -23.61
C ARG A 42 33.84 -33.33 -23.92
N PRO A 43 35.03 -32.73 -23.87
CA PRO A 43 36.28 -33.46 -24.03
C PRO A 43 36.66 -34.22 -22.75
N PRO A 44 37.50 -35.27 -22.84
CA PRO A 44 37.78 -36.19 -21.75
C PRO A 44 38.56 -35.51 -20.62
N GLN A 45 38.24 -35.92 -19.40
CA GLN A 45 39.02 -35.61 -18.20
C GLN A 45 40.32 -36.42 -18.26
N HIS A 46 41.47 -35.77 -18.09
CA HIS A 46 42.65 -36.23 -17.33
C HIS A 46 43.87 -35.37 -17.70
N ALA A 47 44.12 -34.33 -16.91
CA ALA A 47 45.43 -33.72 -16.78
C ALA A 47 45.56 -33.17 -15.35
N ALA A 48 46.50 -33.70 -14.57
CA ALA A 48 46.75 -33.30 -13.20
C ALA A 48 47.23 -31.84 -13.13
N ARG A 49 46.52 -30.99 -12.40
CA ARG A 49 46.98 -29.63 -12.07
C ARG A 49 47.98 -29.67 -10.91
N PRO A 50 49.10 -28.92 -10.97
CA PRO A 50 50.03 -28.85 -9.84
C PRO A 50 49.38 -28.11 -8.67
N ARG A 51 49.57 -28.64 -7.45
CA ARG A 51 49.05 -28.02 -6.22
C ARG A 51 49.81 -26.71 -5.94
N ARG A 52 49.08 -25.59 -5.97
CA ARG A 52 49.56 -24.27 -5.52
C ARG A 52 49.68 -24.29 -3.99
N PRO A 53 50.75 -23.75 -3.38
CA PRO A 53 50.86 -23.73 -1.93
C PRO A 53 49.79 -22.81 -1.32
N LEU A 54 49.20 -23.25 -0.20
CA LEU A 54 48.20 -22.52 0.55
C LEU A 54 48.78 -21.19 1.05
N ARG A 55 48.26 -20.07 0.53
CA ARG A 55 48.52 -18.76 1.12
C ARG A 55 47.84 -18.71 2.49
N ARG A 56 48.62 -18.45 3.53
CA ARG A 56 48.18 -18.21 4.90
C ARG A 56 47.20 -17.02 4.88
N ILE A 57 45.92 -17.27 5.17
CA ILE A 57 44.90 -16.23 5.31
C ILE A 57 45.24 -15.47 6.59
N GLN A 58 45.63 -14.20 6.46
CA GLN A 58 45.73 -13.31 7.62
C GLN A 58 44.30 -12.95 8.08
N PRO A 59 44.05 -12.85 9.40
CA PRO A 59 42.75 -12.44 9.88
C PRO A 59 42.49 -11.00 9.44
N HIS A 60 41.49 -10.81 8.58
CA HIS A 60 41.00 -9.49 8.24
C HIS A 60 40.44 -8.83 9.50
N SER A 61 41.01 -7.70 9.90
CA SER A 61 40.38 -6.80 10.87
C SER A 61 38.95 -6.50 10.40
N PRO A 62 37.95 -6.48 11.29
CA PRO A 62 36.61 -6.09 10.89
C PRO A 62 36.67 -4.62 10.46
N GLY A 63 36.55 -4.39 9.16
CA GLY A 63 36.33 -3.05 8.63
C GLY A 63 35.06 -2.45 9.26
N PRO A 64 34.90 -1.12 9.21
CA PRO A 64 33.72 -0.46 9.76
C PRO A 64 32.46 -1.14 9.21
N ARG A 65 31.55 -1.51 10.11
CA ARG A 65 30.24 -2.06 9.72
C ARG A 65 29.64 -1.11 8.70
N ARG A 66 29.55 -1.52 7.43
CA ARG A 66 28.67 -0.87 6.46
C ARG A 66 27.29 -0.93 7.09
N LEU A 67 26.82 0.18 7.64
CA LEU A 67 25.41 0.37 7.90
C LEU A 67 24.73 0.05 6.58
N ARG A 68 23.97 -1.04 6.54
CA ARG A 68 23.15 -1.34 5.37
C ARG A 68 22.28 -0.10 5.19
N GLN A 69 22.44 0.60 4.07
CA GLN A 69 21.65 1.78 3.69
C GLN A 69 20.22 1.30 3.45
N THR A 70 19.53 1.04 4.55
CA THR A 70 18.15 0.59 4.62
C THR A 70 17.32 1.85 4.82
N ILE A 71 16.21 1.94 4.11
CA ILE A 71 15.24 3.02 4.32
C ILE A 71 14.85 2.98 5.81
N GLN A 72 15.11 4.08 6.50
CA GLN A 72 14.77 4.24 7.91
C GLN A 72 13.35 4.80 8.03
N PRO A 73 12.67 4.56 9.16
CA PRO A 73 11.43 5.29 9.46
C PRO A 73 11.70 6.81 9.45
N PRO A 74 10.68 7.62 9.13
CA PRO A 74 10.84 9.06 9.12
C PRO A 74 11.11 9.60 10.53
N ASP A 75 11.73 10.79 10.61
CA ASP A 75 11.76 11.54 11.85
C ASP A 75 10.35 12.14 12.08
N PHE A 76 9.56 11.50 12.94
CA PHE A 76 8.18 11.94 13.20
C PHE A 76 8.07 13.31 13.87
N LYS A 77 9.18 13.90 14.36
CA LYS A 77 9.22 15.30 14.79
C LYS A 77 9.32 16.27 13.62
N LYS A 78 9.65 15.75 12.43
CA LYS A 78 9.81 16.49 11.18
C LYS A 78 8.81 15.96 10.17
N CYS A 79 7.62 16.54 10.24
CA CYS A 79 6.60 16.38 9.22
C CYS A 79 6.32 17.75 8.59
N GLY A 80 6.15 17.76 7.28
CA GLY A 80 6.05 18.97 6.48
C GLY A 80 4.95 18.90 5.43
N VAL A 81 5.10 19.74 4.41
CA VAL A 81 4.07 19.94 3.39
C VAL A 81 4.04 18.75 2.43
N ALA A 82 2.84 18.22 2.19
CA ALA A 82 2.61 17.16 1.22
C ALA A 82 2.40 17.74 -0.19
N ARG A 83 2.84 16.98 -1.21
CA ARG A 83 2.76 17.38 -2.63
C ARG A 83 2.10 16.30 -3.48
N GLU A 84 1.36 16.72 -4.49
CA GLU A 84 0.81 15.83 -5.50
C GLU A 84 1.96 15.16 -6.28
N PHE A 85 1.92 13.84 -6.42
CA PHE A 85 3.04 13.09 -6.99
C PHE A 85 3.30 13.44 -8.46
N ASN A 86 2.23 13.67 -9.23
CA ASN A 86 2.34 13.89 -10.67
C ASN A 86 2.69 15.33 -11.04
N THR A 87 2.19 16.31 -10.28
CA THR A 87 2.33 17.74 -10.61
C THR A 87 3.34 18.46 -9.73
N GLY A 88 3.63 17.94 -8.54
CA GLY A 88 4.46 18.61 -7.53
C GLY A 88 3.75 19.75 -6.78
N ASP A 89 2.47 19.98 -7.08
CA ASP A 89 1.65 21.01 -6.45
C ASP A 89 1.45 20.71 -4.96
N LEU A 90 1.28 21.76 -4.17
CA LEU A 90 0.99 21.60 -2.75
C LEU A 90 -0.40 20.99 -2.57
N LEU A 91 -0.50 19.99 -1.71
CA LEU A 91 -1.80 19.50 -1.26
C LEU A 91 -2.37 20.46 -0.21
N ASP A 92 -3.65 20.81 -0.36
CA ASP A 92 -4.41 21.61 0.62
C ASP A 92 -4.89 20.74 1.79
N ILE A 93 -3.96 20.03 2.43
CA ILE A 93 -4.21 19.19 3.60
C ILE A 93 -2.94 19.08 4.45
N ASN A 94 -3.10 19.17 5.77
CA ASN A 94 -2.05 18.85 6.72
C ASN A 94 -2.14 17.36 7.09
N CYS A 95 -1.22 16.57 6.57
CA CYS A 95 -1.19 15.12 6.79
C CYS A 95 -0.33 14.69 7.98
N CYS A 96 0.19 15.64 8.77
CA CYS A 96 1.08 15.30 9.85
C CYS A 96 0.37 14.59 11.00
N PRO A 97 0.98 13.51 11.54
CA PRO A 97 0.38 12.81 12.67
C PRO A 97 0.34 13.71 13.91
N PRO A 98 -0.56 13.43 14.88
CA PRO A 98 -0.61 14.15 16.14
C PRO A 98 0.71 13.95 16.89
N VAL A 99 1.15 14.98 17.62
CA VAL A 99 2.39 14.91 18.39
C VAL A 99 2.20 13.96 19.56
N SER A 100 3.16 13.06 19.76
CA SER A 100 3.17 12.11 20.86
C SER A 100 4.48 12.18 21.62
N ASP A 101 4.38 12.45 22.93
CA ASP A 101 5.53 12.48 23.85
C ASP A 101 5.90 11.08 24.38
N SER A 102 5.08 10.06 24.08
CA SER A 102 5.23 8.70 24.62
C SER A 102 6.42 7.90 24.06
N GLY A 103 7.13 8.46 23.08
CA GLY A 103 8.25 7.80 22.41
C GLY A 103 7.83 6.60 21.57
N PHE A 104 8.76 6.04 20.80
CA PHE A 104 8.52 4.84 20.02
C PHE A 104 8.85 3.59 20.83
N VAL A 105 7.95 2.61 20.78
CA VAL A 105 8.16 1.29 21.38
C VAL A 105 8.34 0.24 20.29
N ASP A 106 9.25 -0.70 20.52
CA ASP A 106 9.43 -1.83 19.61
C ASP A 106 8.18 -2.70 19.59
N TYR A 107 7.70 -2.97 18.38
CA TYR A 107 6.52 -3.79 18.18
C TYR A 107 6.76 -5.24 18.63
N LYS A 108 5.80 -5.80 19.38
CA LYS A 108 5.79 -7.20 19.81
C LYS A 108 4.64 -7.94 19.15
N LEU A 109 4.93 -9.07 18.52
CA LEU A 109 3.90 -9.91 17.92
C LEU A 109 2.91 -10.39 18.99
N PRO A 110 1.59 -10.21 18.78
CA PRO A 110 0.59 -10.71 19.72
C PRO A 110 0.53 -12.23 19.66
N ARG A 111 0.08 -12.84 20.76
CA ARG A 111 -0.35 -14.24 20.73
C ARG A 111 -1.67 -14.32 19.96
N VAL A 112 -1.69 -15.14 18.92
CA VAL A 112 -2.86 -15.36 18.07
C VAL A 112 -3.28 -16.82 18.23
N SER A 113 -4.44 -17.06 18.86
CA SER A 113 -5.04 -18.38 18.99
C SER A 113 -5.91 -18.74 17.78
N SER A 114 -6.58 -17.74 17.20
CA SER A 114 -7.40 -17.86 15.99
C SER A 114 -6.99 -16.77 15.00
N PRO A 115 -6.44 -17.13 13.82
CA PRO A 115 -6.15 -16.16 12.78
C PRO A 115 -7.42 -15.49 12.25
N ARG A 116 -7.38 -14.17 12.05
CA ARG A 116 -8.46 -13.43 11.41
C ARG A 116 -8.55 -13.79 9.93
N SER A 117 -9.72 -14.23 9.48
CA SER A 117 -10.00 -14.52 8.08
C SER A 117 -10.75 -13.36 7.43
N ARG A 118 -10.07 -12.65 6.52
CA ARG A 118 -10.65 -11.54 5.76
C ARG A 118 -11.65 -12.07 4.72
N PRO A 119 -12.93 -11.68 4.76
CA PRO A 119 -13.92 -12.11 3.76
C PRO A 119 -13.79 -11.31 2.46
N ALA A 120 -14.20 -11.89 1.34
CA ALA A 120 -14.42 -11.12 0.13
C ALA A 120 -15.62 -10.18 0.33
N ALA A 121 -15.50 -8.92 -0.07
CA ALA A 121 -16.51 -7.89 0.20
C ALA A 121 -17.92 -8.27 -0.31
N TYR A 122 -18.02 -8.81 -1.52
CA TYR A 122 -19.29 -9.25 -2.12
C TYR A 122 -19.94 -10.46 -1.41
N ASN A 123 -19.18 -11.18 -0.57
CA ASN A 123 -19.62 -12.41 0.11
C ASN A 123 -19.53 -12.28 1.64
N MET A 124 -19.71 -11.07 2.16
CA MET A 124 -19.81 -10.83 3.60
C MET A 124 -21.17 -11.30 4.12
N SER A 125 -21.18 -11.96 5.27
CA SER A 125 -22.40 -12.19 6.03
C SER A 125 -23.01 -10.86 6.52
N PRO A 126 -24.32 -10.80 6.79
CA PRO A 126 -24.95 -9.61 7.36
C PRO A 126 -24.31 -9.15 8.67
N GLU A 127 -23.81 -10.08 9.49
CA GLU A 127 -23.10 -9.75 10.73
C GLU A 127 -21.75 -9.07 10.45
N GLN A 128 -20.96 -9.60 9.51
CA GLN A 128 -19.69 -9.00 9.13
C GLN A 128 -19.88 -7.58 8.57
N LEU A 129 -20.91 -7.37 7.74
CA LEU A 129 -21.22 -6.06 7.18
C LEU A 129 -21.58 -5.05 8.29
N ARG A 130 -22.50 -5.44 9.18
CA ARG A 130 -22.90 -4.61 10.32
C ARG A 130 -21.71 -4.24 11.22
N LYS A 131 -20.80 -5.19 11.49
CA LYS A 131 -19.60 -4.94 12.29
C LYS A 131 -18.65 -3.96 11.60
N TYR A 132 -18.43 -4.10 10.30
CA TYR A 132 -17.62 -3.18 9.51
C TYR A 132 -18.22 -1.76 9.51
N GLU A 133 -19.52 -1.64 9.25
CA GLU A 133 -20.22 -0.35 9.26
C GLU A 133 -20.14 0.33 10.63
N GLU A 134 -20.36 -0.42 11.72
CA GLU A 134 -20.28 0.11 13.08
C GLU A 134 -18.86 0.55 13.45
N ALA A 135 -17.84 -0.24 13.09
CA ALA A 135 -16.44 0.13 13.33
C ALA A 135 -16.05 1.40 12.57
N MET A 136 -16.47 1.51 11.29
CA MET A 136 -16.26 2.71 10.49
C MET A 136 -17.01 3.92 11.03
N ARG A 137 -18.26 3.73 11.50
CA ARG A 137 -19.06 4.79 12.13
C ARG A 137 -18.36 5.33 13.37
N ARG A 138 -17.84 4.46 14.25
CA ARG A 138 -17.09 4.85 15.46
C ARG A 138 -15.78 5.53 15.12
N MET A 139 -15.04 5.02 14.14
CA MET A 139 -13.78 5.64 13.68
C MET A 139 -14.01 7.06 13.15
N ARG A 140 -15.08 7.29 12.36
CA ARG A 140 -15.47 8.62 11.88
C ARG A 140 -15.99 9.53 12.98
N ALA A 141 -16.56 8.98 14.05
CA ALA A 141 -17.01 9.77 15.19
C ALA A 141 -15.83 10.41 15.93
N LEU A 142 -14.67 9.74 15.97
CA LEU A 142 -13.44 10.27 16.59
C LEU A 142 -13.01 11.60 15.95
N ASP A 143 -13.14 11.76 14.63
CA ASP A 143 -12.85 13.03 13.95
C ASP A 143 -13.62 14.24 14.55
N LYS A 144 -14.75 13.99 15.22
CA LYS A 144 -15.54 15.02 15.91
C LYS A 144 -15.31 15.04 17.42
N THR A 145 -15.22 13.87 18.05
CA THR A 145 -15.18 13.76 19.52
C THR A 145 -13.78 13.91 20.09
N ASP A 146 -12.76 13.51 19.32
CA ASP A 146 -11.34 13.58 19.68
C ASP A 146 -10.49 13.67 18.39
N PRO A 147 -10.41 14.86 17.77
CA PRO A 147 -9.74 15.03 16.47
C PRO A 147 -8.25 14.66 16.46
N ASP A 148 -7.60 14.68 17.64
CA ASP A 148 -6.20 14.32 17.80
C ASP A 148 -6.01 12.81 18.09
N ASP A 149 -7.10 12.04 18.21
CA ASP A 149 -7.00 10.58 18.37
C ASP A 149 -6.37 9.97 17.10
N PRO A 150 -5.17 9.36 17.19
CA PRO A 150 -4.48 8.80 16.03
C PRO A 150 -5.27 7.65 15.36
N ARG A 151 -6.31 7.13 16.01
CA ARG A 151 -7.22 6.10 15.49
C ARG A 151 -8.33 6.66 14.62
N GLY A 152 -8.56 7.97 14.61
CA GLY A 152 -9.63 8.63 13.86
C GLY A 152 -9.55 8.39 12.36
N PHE A 153 -10.68 8.54 11.66
CA PHE A 153 -10.77 8.27 10.22
C PHE A 153 -9.84 9.19 9.43
N THR A 154 -9.87 10.48 9.73
CA THR A 154 -8.99 11.48 9.09
C THR A 154 -7.52 11.20 9.42
N GLN A 155 -7.21 10.85 10.68
CA GLN A 155 -5.85 10.54 11.09
C GLN A 155 -5.29 9.28 10.40
N GLN A 156 -6.10 8.23 10.24
CA GLN A 156 -5.69 7.05 9.48
C GLN A 156 -5.45 7.39 8.00
N ALA A 157 -6.30 8.21 7.36
CA ALA A 157 -6.09 8.67 5.99
C ALA A 157 -4.80 9.50 5.84
N ASN A 158 -4.51 10.36 6.82
CA ASN A 158 -3.32 11.21 6.86
C ASN A 158 -2.02 10.39 6.89
N ILE A 159 -2.01 9.18 7.47
CA ILE A 159 -0.85 8.27 7.40
C ILE A 159 -0.47 7.98 5.95
N HIS A 160 -1.46 7.65 5.09
CA HIS A 160 -1.17 7.38 3.69
C HIS A 160 -0.65 8.63 2.98
N CYS A 161 -1.29 9.79 3.18
CA CYS A 161 -0.80 11.03 2.60
C CYS A 161 0.66 11.33 3.01
N ALA A 162 0.98 11.25 4.31
CA ALA A 162 2.30 11.63 4.80
C ALA A 162 3.44 10.77 4.25
N TYR A 163 3.21 9.46 4.09
CA TYR A 163 4.21 8.51 3.59
C TYR A 163 4.32 8.44 2.06
N CYS A 164 3.32 8.97 1.35
CA CYS A 164 3.21 8.84 -0.10
C CYS A 164 3.48 10.14 -0.85
N ASN A 165 3.26 11.28 -0.20
CA ASN A 165 3.26 12.61 -0.82
C ASN A 165 4.39 13.52 -0.28
N GLY A 166 5.48 12.95 0.24
CA GLY A 166 6.69 13.72 0.60
C GLY A 166 6.57 14.57 1.86
N ALA A 167 5.62 14.28 2.75
CA ALA A 167 5.52 15.01 4.02
C ALA A 167 6.65 14.65 5.00
N HIS A 168 7.44 13.61 4.72
CA HIS A 168 8.56 13.17 5.54
C HIS A 168 9.85 13.06 4.71
N ASP A 169 10.96 13.50 5.30
CA ASP A 169 12.30 13.22 4.79
C ASP A 169 12.79 11.84 5.22
N GLN A 170 13.71 11.27 4.44
CA GLN A 170 14.47 10.10 4.86
C GLN A 170 15.46 10.47 5.97
N LEU A 171 15.42 9.72 7.07
CA LEU A 171 16.31 9.96 8.21
C LEU A 171 17.79 9.88 7.78
N GLY A 172 18.53 10.96 8.04
CA GLY A 172 19.94 11.09 7.64
C GLY A 172 20.15 11.66 6.23
N TYR A 173 19.08 11.94 5.49
CA TYR A 173 19.10 12.54 4.15
C TYR A 173 18.07 13.68 4.05
N PRO A 174 18.32 14.85 4.66
CA PRO A 174 17.41 15.99 4.62
C PRO A 174 17.12 16.44 3.18
N GLY A 175 15.86 16.75 2.87
CA GLY A 175 15.39 17.14 1.53
C GLY A 175 15.27 15.98 0.54
N LEU A 176 15.47 14.74 0.98
CA LEU A 176 15.11 13.55 0.22
C LEU A 176 13.82 12.97 0.79
N ASP A 177 12.72 13.18 0.07
CA ASP A 177 11.40 12.68 0.45
C ASP A 177 11.41 11.15 0.64
N LEU A 178 10.75 10.72 1.70
CA LEU A 178 10.35 9.33 1.88
C LEU A 178 9.13 9.06 1.01
N SER A 179 9.22 8.05 0.15
CA SER A 179 8.08 7.51 -0.58
C SER A 179 8.02 5.99 -0.44
N VAL A 180 6.86 5.50 -0.04
CA VAL A 180 6.57 4.07 0.08
C VAL A 180 6.08 3.46 -1.24
N HIS A 181 5.81 4.29 -2.25
CA HIS A 181 5.40 3.88 -3.58
C HIS A 181 6.60 3.63 -4.50
N TYR A 182 6.33 2.93 -5.61
CA TYR A 182 7.30 2.66 -6.70
C TYR A 182 8.62 2.01 -6.25
N SER A 183 8.60 1.28 -5.13
CA SER A 183 9.77 0.61 -4.57
C SER A 183 9.39 -0.68 -3.85
N TRP A 184 10.41 -1.44 -3.44
CA TRP A 184 10.26 -2.71 -2.73
C TRP A 184 9.56 -2.62 -1.36
N ILE A 185 9.40 -1.42 -0.78
CA ILE A 185 8.74 -1.23 0.52
C ILE A 185 7.23 -1.04 0.38
N PHE A 186 6.71 -0.98 -0.85
CA PHE A 186 5.28 -0.88 -1.13
C PHE A 186 4.47 -1.94 -0.37
N PHE A 187 4.75 -3.22 -0.59
CA PHE A 187 4.01 -4.30 0.06
C PHE A 187 4.17 -4.34 1.59
N PRO A 188 5.39 -4.29 2.18
CA PRO A 188 5.51 -4.34 3.64
C PRO A 188 4.89 -3.12 4.33
N PHE A 189 5.00 -1.90 3.75
CA PHE A 189 4.36 -0.71 4.31
C PHE A 189 2.84 -0.87 4.38
N HIS A 190 2.20 -1.18 3.24
CA HIS A 190 0.73 -1.32 3.19
C HIS A 190 0.24 -2.49 4.04
N ARG A 191 1.02 -3.57 4.18
CA ARG A 191 0.70 -4.66 5.10
C ARG A 191 0.66 -4.17 6.55
N TRP A 192 1.66 -3.40 6.99
CA TRP A 192 1.68 -2.84 8.35
C TRP A 192 0.59 -1.79 8.57
N TYR A 193 0.34 -0.94 7.58
CA TYR A 193 -0.73 0.03 7.62
C TYR A 193 -2.10 -0.65 7.84
N LEU A 194 -2.44 -1.64 7.00
CA LEU A 194 -3.68 -2.40 7.15
C LEU A 194 -3.70 -3.28 8.40
N TYR A 195 -2.55 -3.76 8.87
CA TYR A 195 -2.46 -4.54 10.11
C TYR A 195 -2.92 -3.73 11.32
N PHE A 196 -2.45 -2.48 11.46
CA PHE A 196 -2.91 -1.61 12.55
C PHE A 196 -4.33 -1.10 12.32
N PHE A 197 -4.68 -0.73 11.08
CA PHE A 197 -6.04 -0.28 10.73
C PHE A 197 -7.10 -1.32 11.11
N GLU A 198 -6.91 -2.60 10.76
CA GLU A 198 -7.82 -3.69 11.13
C GLU A 198 -7.96 -3.88 12.64
N ARG A 199 -6.85 -3.73 13.39
CA ARG A 199 -6.86 -3.87 14.85
C ARG A 199 -7.54 -2.69 15.54
N ILE A 200 -7.35 -1.48 15.01
CA ILE A 200 -8.04 -0.28 15.48
C ILE A 200 -9.54 -0.47 15.31
N LEU A 201 -10.01 -0.83 14.11
CA LEU A 201 -11.44 -1.06 13.85
C LEU A 201 -12.05 -2.09 14.81
N GLY A 202 -11.40 -3.25 14.98
CA GLY A 202 -11.85 -4.25 15.95
C GLY A 202 -11.90 -3.73 17.38
N SER A 203 -10.91 -2.94 17.81
CA SER A 203 -10.88 -2.35 19.16
C SER A 203 -11.98 -1.33 19.40
N LEU A 204 -12.47 -0.63 18.37
CA LEU A 204 -13.52 0.36 18.51
C LEU A 204 -14.89 -0.27 18.78
N ILE A 205 -15.06 -1.56 18.44
CA ILE A 205 -16.31 -2.32 18.63
C ILE A 205 -16.15 -3.51 19.57
N ASP A 206 -15.03 -3.57 20.30
CA ASP A 206 -14.69 -4.65 21.23
C ASP A 206 -14.72 -6.06 20.59
N ASP A 207 -14.36 -6.16 19.30
CA ASP A 207 -14.32 -7.41 18.55
C ASP A 207 -12.86 -7.84 18.28
N PRO A 208 -12.31 -8.79 19.06
CA PRO A 208 -10.94 -9.27 18.88
C PRO A 208 -10.75 -10.05 17.57
N ASP A 209 -11.83 -10.57 16.98
CA ASP A 209 -11.85 -11.40 15.78
C ASP A 209 -12.23 -10.63 14.51
N PHE A 210 -12.48 -9.31 14.63
CA PHE A 210 -12.76 -8.43 13.50
C PHE A 210 -11.71 -8.57 12.40
N ALA A 211 -12.18 -8.77 11.16
CA ALA A 211 -11.35 -8.89 9.98
C ALA A 211 -11.84 -7.92 8.90
N LEU A 212 -10.91 -7.19 8.27
CA LEU A 212 -11.23 -6.33 7.13
C LEU A 212 -11.74 -7.17 5.95
N PRO A 213 -12.75 -6.69 5.21
CA PRO A 213 -13.03 -7.28 3.91
C PRO A 213 -11.92 -6.94 2.92
N TYR A 214 -11.81 -7.74 1.87
CA TYR A 214 -10.99 -7.41 0.71
C TYR A 214 -11.84 -7.37 -0.55
N TRP A 215 -11.49 -6.46 -1.46
CA TRP A 215 -12.11 -6.40 -2.78
C TRP A 215 -11.47 -7.49 -3.66
N ASN A 216 -12.24 -8.52 -3.98
CA ASN A 216 -11.82 -9.70 -4.74
C ASN A 216 -11.92 -9.48 -6.27
N TRP A 217 -11.35 -8.38 -6.77
CA TRP A 217 -11.44 -7.96 -8.17
C TRP A 217 -10.67 -8.87 -9.15
N ASP A 218 -9.86 -9.80 -8.64
CA ASP A 218 -9.20 -10.86 -9.40
C ASP A 218 -10.12 -12.05 -9.73
N ASN A 219 -11.36 -12.02 -9.22
CA ASN A 219 -12.41 -12.98 -9.52
C ASN A 219 -13.58 -12.29 -10.22
N ASP A 220 -14.16 -12.92 -11.25
CA ASP A 220 -15.30 -12.40 -12.01
C ASP A 220 -16.46 -11.94 -11.12
N THR A 221 -16.73 -12.69 -10.04
CA THR A 221 -17.80 -12.36 -9.09
C THR A 221 -17.52 -11.13 -8.22
N GLY A 222 -16.25 -10.71 -8.12
CA GLY A 222 -15.82 -9.59 -7.27
C GLY A 222 -15.49 -8.31 -8.04
N ILE A 223 -15.74 -8.22 -9.35
CA ILE A 223 -15.49 -7.01 -10.14
C ILE A 223 -16.45 -5.88 -9.76
N SER A 224 -17.68 -6.22 -9.39
CA SER A 224 -18.70 -5.29 -8.88
C SER A 224 -18.97 -5.54 -7.39
N ILE A 225 -19.09 -4.46 -6.62
CA ILE A 225 -19.47 -4.45 -5.20
C ILE A 225 -20.90 -3.91 -5.02
#